data_AF-A0A4P6EYY4-F1
#
_entry.id   AF-A0A4P6EYY4-F1
#
_cell.length_a   1.000
_cell.length_b   1.000
_cell.length_c   1.000
_cell.angle_alpha   90.00
_cell.angle_beta   90.00
_cell.angle_gamma   90.00
#
_symmetry.space_group_name_H-M   'P 1'
#
loop_
_entity.id
_entity.type
_entity.pdbx_description
1 polymer ?
#
loop_
_entity_poly.entity_id
_entity_poly.type
_entity_poly.pdbx_seq_one_letter_code
_entity_poly.pdbx_strand_id
1 'polypeptide(L)' 'MAERVTVQTGTYKVELEPAGAGRNFWQGELWEESLYGWTNGSYDFRFTVYYSNGTVKEAVSTIIISGTADELLGVHRVH' A
#
# COMPACT_ATOMS: atom_id res chain seq x y z
N MET A 1 1.33 -13.38 18.15
CA MET A 1 0.34 -12.34 17.76
C MET A 1 1.03 -11.34 16.85
N ALA A 2 0.35 -10.76 15.86
CA ALA A 2 0.95 -9.68 15.07
C ALA A 2 1.02 -8.41 15.92
N GLU A 3 2.19 -7.79 16.00
CA GLU A 3 2.42 -6.61 16.82
C GLU A 3 2.52 -5.34 16.00
N ARG A 4 3.05 -5.46 14.78
CA ARG A 4 3.29 -4.34 13.88
C ARG A 4 3.24 -4.80 12.44
N VAL A 5 2.68 -3.97 11.56
CA VAL A 5 2.72 -4.17 10.11
C VAL A 5 3.24 -2.90 9.46
N THR A 6 4.26 -3.02 8.63
CA THR A 6 4.79 -1.89 7.84
C THR A 6 4.69 -2.19 6.37
N VAL A 7 4.44 -1.16 5.57
CA VAL A 7 4.46 -1.21 4.11
C VAL A 7 5.61 -0.34 3.61
N GLN A 8 6.40 -0.86 2.68
CA GLN A 8 7.52 -0.14 2.09
C GLN A 8 7.49 -0.22 0.57
N THR A 9 7.80 0.89 -0.09
CA THR A 9 8.07 0.95 -1.53
C THR A 9 9.15 2.00 -1.79
N GLY A 10 10.22 1.62 -2.48
CA GLY A 10 11.43 2.46 -2.57
C GLY A 10 11.94 2.89 -1.18
N THR A 11 12.05 4.20 -0.98
CA THR A 11 12.44 4.83 0.30
C THR A 11 11.23 5.15 1.20
N TYR A 12 10.01 5.06 0.68
CA TYR A 12 8.78 5.33 1.43
C TYR A 12 8.42 4.15 2.32
N LYS A 13 8.05 4.44 3.56
CA LYS A 13 7.62 3.44 4.54
C LYS A 13 6.53 4.00 5.44
N VAL A 14 5.46 3.22 5.61
CA VAL A 14 4.35 3.51 6.52
C VAL A 14 4.13 2.33 7.46
N GLU A 15 3.67 2.64 8.67
CA GLU A 15 3.15 1.66 9.62
C GLU A 15 1.62 1.65 9.55
N LEU A 16 1.04 0.45 9.45
CA LEU A 16 -0.42 0.28 9.44
C LEU A 16 -0.93 0.17 10.87
N GLU A 17 -2.18 0.55 11.06
CA GLU A 17 -2.89 0.45 12.33
C GLU A 17 -3.79 -0.79 12.35
N PRO A 18 -3.95 -1.47 13.49
CA PRO A 18 -4.86 -2.59 13.60
C PRO A 18 -6.31 -2.13 13.45
N ALA A 19 -7.04 -2.72 12.50
CA ALA A 19 -8.45 -2.40 12.23
C ALA A 19 -9.45 -3.03 13.23
N GLY A 20 -8.94 -3.66 14.29
CA GLY A 20 -9.75 -4.30 15.32
C GLY A 20 -8.91 -4.96 16.41
N ALA A 21 -9.55 -5.27 17.54
CA ALA A 21 -8.88 -5.77 18.74
C ALA A 21 -8.09 -7.08 18.53
N GLY A 22 -8.52 -7.92 17.58
CA GLY A 22 -7.85 -9.18 17.27
C GLY A 22 -6.50 -9.06 16.53
N ARG A 23 -6.15 -7.87 16.01
CA ARG A 23 -4.92 -7.61 15.20
C ARG A 23 -4.70 -8.58 14.02
N ASN A 24 -5.80 -9.10 13.48
CA ASN A 24 -5.81 -9.94 12.29
C ASN A 24 -6.05 -9.14 11.01
N PHE A 25 -6.41 -7.86 11.15
CA PHE A 25 -6.67 -6.91 10.08
C PHE A 25 -5.94 -5.61 10.37
N TRP A 26 -5.38 -5.01 9.32
CA TRP A 26 -4.55 -3.82 9.40
C TRP A 26 -4.97 -2.86 8.29
N GLN A 27 -5.01 -1.57 8.60
CA GLN A 27 -5.45 -0.52 7.70
C GLN A 27 -4.54 0.69 7.80
N GLY A 28 -4.52 1.50 6.75
CA GLY A 28 -3.74 2.72 6.69
C GLY A 28 -3.78 3.32 5.30
N GLU A 29 -3.24 4.52 5.17
CA GLU A 29 -3.09 5.22 3.91
C GLU A 29 -1.66 5.04 3.40
N LEU A 30 -1.51 4.57 2.16
CA LEU A 30 -0.21 4.42 1.49
C LEU A 30 0.11 5.61 0.60
N TRP A 31 -0.74 6.64 0.62
CA TRP A 31 -0.57 7.83 -0.17
C TRP A 31 0.41 8.81 0.51
N GLU A 32 1.32 9.37 -0.27
CA GLU A 32 2.12 10.54 0.12
C GLU A 32 2.37 11.43 -1.10
N GLU A 33 2.72 12.70 -0.86
CA GLU A 33 2.92 13.68 -1.94
C GLU A 33 4.02 13.28 -2.94
N SER A 34 5.02 12.50 -2.49
CA SER A 34 6.11 12.02 -3.34
C SER A 34 5.63 11.13 -4.49
N LEU A 35 4.44 10.51 -4.34
CA LEU A 35 3.85 9.62 -5.33
C LEU A 35 3.27 10.36 -6.54
N TYR A 36 2.97 11.68 -6.43
CA TYR A 36 2.49 12.47 -7.58
C TYR A 36 3.48 12.48 -8.76
N GLY A 37 4.77 12.35 -8.48
CA GLY A 37 5.83 12.34 -9.49
C GLY A 37 6.13 10.97 -10.09
N TRP A 38 5.42 9.92 -9.67
CA TRP A 38 5.68 8.56 -10.15
C TRP A 38 5.22 8.42 -11.59
N THR A 39 6.10 7.88 -12.44
CA THR A 39 5.78 7.55 -13.82
C THR A 39 4.76 6.42 -13.88
N ASN A 40 3.99 6.32 -14.96
CA ASN A 40 3.19 5.12 -15.19
C ASN A 40 4.08 3.86 -15.15
N GLY A 41 3.65 2.84 -14.44
CA GLY A 41 4.46 1.66 -14.20
C GLY A 41 3.93 0.76 -13.09
N SER A 42 4.63 -0.37 -12.91
CA SER A 42 4.37 -1.30 -11.81
C SER A 42 5.29 -0.98 -10.63
N TYR A 43 4.71 -0.91 -9.45
CA TYR A 43 5.38 -0.58 -8.20
C TYR A 43 5.09 -1.64 -7.15
N ASP A 44 6.15 -2.19 -6.57
CA ASP A 44 6.03 -3.19 -5.52
C ASP A 44 5.90 -2.52 -4.15
N PHE A 45 4.87 -2.93 -3.42
CA PHE A 45 4.64 -2.59 -2.03
C PHE A 45 4.90 -3.84 -1.19
N ARG A 46 5.93 -3.76 -0.34
CA ARG A 46 6.32 -4.85 0.54
C ARG A 46 5.69 -4.65 1.91
N PHE A 47 4.78 -5.55 2.25
CA PHE A 47 4.17 -5.66 3.56
C PHE A 47 5.05 -6.54 4.45
N THR A 48 5.41 -6.04 5.63
CA THR A 48 6.21 -6.78 6.62
C THR A 48 5.42 -6.87 7.92
N VAL A 49 5.14 -8.09 8.37
CA VAL A 49 4.44 -8.38 9.63
C VAL A 49 5.47 -8.83 10.66
N TYR A 50 5.51 -8.13 11.80
CA TYR A 50 6.33 -8.47 12.95
C TYR A 50 5.44 -9.13 14.01
N TYR A 51 5.76 -10.37 14.36
CA TYR A 51 5.04 -11.13 15.37
C TYR A 51 5.76 -11.09 16.72
N SER A 52 4.97 -11.13 17.80
CA SER A 52 5.43 -11.12 19.20
C SER A 52 6.42 -12.22 19.57
N ASN A 53 6.48 -13.31 18.79
CA ASN A 53 7.43 -14.40 18.97
C ASN A 53 8.75 -14.19 18.19
N GLY A 54 8.99 -12.98 17.68
CA GLY A 54 10.15 -12.64 16.85
C GLY A 54 10.04 -13.08 15.39
N THR A 55 8.96 -13.75 14.98
CA THR A 55 8.77 -14.12 13.57
C THR A 55 8.52 -12.87 12.73
N VAL A 56 9.17 -12.79 11.57
CA VAL A 56 8.93 -11.76 10.55
C VAL A 56 8.43 -12.45 9.28
N LYS A 57 7.36 -11.93 8.68
CA LYS A 57 6.85 -12.40 7.40
C LYS A 57 6.71 -11.24 6.43
N GLU A 58 7.01 -11.49 5.16
CA GLU A 58 6.90 -10.51 4.10
C GLU A 58 5.91 -10.99 3.03
N ALA A 59 5.18 -10.04 2.45
CA ALA A 59 4.35 -10.24 1.26
C ALA A 59 4.54 -9.04 0.33
N VAL A 60 4.61 -9.28 -0.97
CA VAL A 60 4.74 -8.22 -1.97
C VAL A 60 3.44 -8.12 -2.75
N SER A 61 2.92 -6.90 -2.88
CA SER A 61 1.80 -6.57 -3.75
C SER A 61 2.27 -5.59 -4.81
N THR A 62 2.09 -5.94 -6.07
CA THR A 62 2.42 -5.06 -7.20
C THR A 62 1.21 -4.20 -7.52
N ILE A 63 1.38 -2.87 -7.48
CA ILE A 63 0.38 -1.88 -7.86
C ILE A 63 0.78 -1.30 -9.21
N ILE A 64 -0.16 -1.23 -10.14
CA ILE A 64 0.08 -0.63 -11.45
C ILE A 64 -0.53 0.77 -11.46
N ILE A 65 0.32 1.78 -11.64
CA ILE A 65 -0.10 3.15 -11.92
C ILE A 65 -0.18 3.30 -13.44
N SER A 66 -1.39 3.45 -13.97
CA SER A 66 -1.65 3.59 -15.40
C SER A 66 -2.49 4.83 -15.65
N GLY A 67 -1.88 5.92 -16.11
CA GLY A 67 -2.57 7.09 -16.66
C GLY A 67 -3.49 7.82 -15.67
N THR A 68 -3.85 9.07 -15.97
CA THR A 68 -4.66 9.89 -15.06
C THR A 68 -6.10 9.41 -14.99
N ALA A 69 -6.77 9.70 -13.87
CA ALA A 69 -8.22 9.55 -13.73
C ALA A 69 -9.01 10.24 -14.86
N ASP A 70 -8.42 11.20 -15.57
CA ASP A 70 -8.99 11.84 -16.77
C ASP A 70 -9.16 10.89 -17.96
N GLU A 71 -8.30 9.86 -18.14
CA GLU A 71 -8.50 8.83 -19.18
C GLU A 71 -9.68 7.91 -18.82
N LEU A 72 -9.94 7.70 -17.53
CA LEU A 72 -11.11 6.96 -17.02
C LEU A 72 -12.41 7.80 -17.05
N LEU A 73 -12.33 9.10 -16.74
CA LEU A 73 -13.48 10.02 -16.81
C LEU A 73 -13.82 10.44 -18.24
N GLY A 74 -12.85 10.42 -19.16
CA GLY A 74 -13.08 10.62 -20.59
C GLY A 74 -14.02 9.58 -21.22
N VAL A 75 -14.04 8.35 -20.66
CA VAL A 75 -14.99 7.29 -21.08
C VAL A 75 -16.39 7.50 -20.49
N HIS A 76 -16.54 8.31 -19.42
CA HIS A 76 -17.82 8.60 -18.77
C HIS A 76 -18.46 9.93 -19.22
N ARG A 77 -17.90 10.60 -20.22
CA ARG A 77 -18.57 11.68 -20.97
C ARG A 77 -18.81 11.29 -22.42
N VAL A 78 -19.49 10.16 -22.61
CA VAL A 78 -20.21 9.83 -23.84
C VAL A 78 -21.61 9.31 -23.50
N HIS A 79 -22.50 10.20 -23.07
CA HIS A 79 -23.88 10.30 -23.58
C HIS A 79 -24.54 11.60 -23.11
#